data_AF-A0A0A8GUW3-F1
#
_entry.id   AF-A0A0A8GUW3-F1
#
_cell.length_a   1.000
_cell.length_b   1.000
_cell.length_c   1.000
_cell.angle_alpha   90.00
_cell.angle_beta   90.00
_cell.angle_gamma   90.00
#
_symmetry.space_group_name_H-M   'P 1'
#
loop_
_entity.id
_entity.type
_entity.pdbx_description
1 polymer ?
#
loop_
_entity_poly.entity_id
_entity_poly.type
_entity_poly.pdbx_seq_one_letter_code
_entity_poly.pdbx_strand_id
1 'polypeptide(L)'
;MLYLKDKIPANKLSFVEEQLKHISEDKLQKLNLVKLKNAELGLMLSIILGSCGVDRFYKGDWLLGCVKLLLLFLYVIFNTPIDVICVFVVLFWYIADIFLVFFGIKKDNFKKIIGFMKES
;
A
#
# COMPACT_ATOMS: atom_id res chain seq x y z
N MET A 1 -8.22 -1.86 20.76
CA MET A 1 -6.82 -1.93 20.28
C MET A 1 -6.60 -2.86 19.07
N LEU A 2 -7.37 -3.95 18.87
CA LEU A 2 -7.13 -4.95 17.80
C LEU A 2 -7.21 -4.40 16.36
N TYR A 3 -8.04 -3.36 16.12
CA TYR A 3 -8.31 -2.80 14.79
C TYR A 3 -7.09 -2.22 14.04
N LEU A 4 -6.05 -1.77 14.76
CA LEU A 4 -4.89 -1.14 14.14
C LEU A 4 -3.80 -2.15 13.78
N LYS A 5 -3.78 -3.33 14.40
CA LYS A 5 -2.69 -4.32 14.28
C LYS A 5 -2.40 -4.69 12.83
N ASP A 6 -3.44 -4.87 12.03
CA ASP A 6 -3.30 -5.32 10.65
C ASP A 6 -3.07 -4.15 9.68
N LYS A 7 -3.26 -2.92 10.15
CA LYS A 7 -3.16 -1.68 9.35
C LYS A 7 -1.82 -0.97 9.46
N ILE A 8 -1.03 -1.22 10.51
CA ILE A 8 0.28 -0.57 10.74
C ILE A 8 1.43 -1.58 10.86
N PRO A 9 2.69 -1.15 10.77
CA PRO A 9 3.84 -2.02 10.97
C PRO A 9 3.93 -2.49 12.43
N ALA A 10 4.16 -3.79 12.65
CA ALA A 10 4.17 -4.39 13.98
C ALA A 10 5.20 -3.76 14.93
N ASN A 11 6.37 -3.38 14.40
CA ASN A 11 7.43 -2.70 15.16
C ASN A 11 7.08 -1.28 15.62
N LYS A 12 5.96 -0.71 15.16
CA LYS A 12 5.50 0.62 15.55
C LYS A 12 4.20 0.61 16.35
N LEU A 13 3.66 -0.59 16.62
CA LEU A 13 2.37 -0.75 17.27
C LEU A 13 2.40 -0.23 18.70
N SER A 14 3.35 -0.69 19.51
CA SER A 14 3.51 -0.26 20.91
C SER A 14 3.64 1.26 21.06
N PHE A 15 4.37 1.90 20.13
CA PHE A 15 4.51 3.35 20.10
C PHE A 15 3.18 4.06 19.80
N VAL A 16 2.41 3.61 18.80
CA VAL A 16 1.09 4.18 18.52
C VAL A 16 0.15 3.96 19.69
N GLU A 17 0.16 2.77 20.29
CA GLU A 17 -0.67 2.45 21.45
C GLU A 17 -0.41 3.34 22.65
N GLU A 18 0.86 3.65 22.92
CA GLU A 18 1.26 4.59 23.97
C GLU A 18 0.75 6.00 23.66
N GLN A 19 0.96 6.50 22.44
CA GLN A 19 0.47 7.82 22.02
C GLN A 19 -1.06 7.94 22.11
N LEU A 20 -1.80 6.86 21.80
CA LEU A 20 -3.26 6.85 21.90
C LEU A 20 -3.77 6.94 23.35
N LYS A 21 -3.01 6.46 24.34
CA LYS A 21 -3.37 6.59 25.77
C LYS A 21 -3.29 8.03 26.28
N HIS A 22 -2.47 8.86 25.65
CA HIS A 22 -2.27 10.26 26.02
C HIS A 22 -3.21 11.23 25.28
N ILE A 23 -4.05 10.73 24.38
CA ILE A 23 -4.96 11.52 23.55
C ILE A 23 -6.39 11.51 24.14
N SER A 24 -7.09 12.64 24.04
CA SER A 24 -8.48 12.78 24.51
C SER A 24 -9.48 11.89 23.75
N GLU A 25 -10.59 11.51 24.40
CA GLU A 25 -11.62 10.66 23.78
C GLU A 25 -12.24 11.27 22.51
N ASP A 26 -12.39 12.60 22.47
CA ASP A 26 -12.88 13.31 21.27
C ASP A 26 -11.99 13.09 20.04
N LYS A 27 -10.67 12.99 20.25
CA LYS A 27 -9.70 12.73 19.18
C LYS A 27 -9.68 11.25 18.78
N LEU A 28 -9.93 10.33 19.71
CA LEU A 28 -10.10 8.91 19.39
C LEU A 28 -11.30 8.68 18.47
N GLN A 29 -12.42 9.38 18.70
CA GLN A 29 -13.56 9.32 17.79
C GLN A 29 -13.21 9.84 16.40
N LYS A 30 -12.48 10.96 16.32
CA LYS A 30 -11.99 11.51 15.04
C LYS A 30 -10.97 10.60 14.33
N LEU A 31 -10.15 9.86 15.06
CA LEU A 31 -9.21 8.90 14.50
C LEU A 31 -9.95 7.76 13.75
N ASN A 32 -11.09 7.31 14.26
CA ASN A 32 -11.92 6.30 13.58
C ASN A 32 -12.47 6.80 12.23
N LEU A 33 -12.55 8.11 12.03
CA LEU A 33 -12.93 8.74 10.76
C LEU A 33 -11.75 8.79 9.76
N VAL A 34 -10.51 8.60 10.23
CA VAL A 34 -9.34 8.58 9.35
C VAL A 34 -9.40 7.34 8.46
N LYS A 35 -9.49 7.57 7.15
CA LYS A 35 -9.55 6.50 6.14
C LYS A 35 -8.19 5.80 6.01
N LEU A 36 -8.01 4.74 6.79
CA LEU A 36 -6.87 3.82 6.72
C LEU A 36 -7.16 2.70 5.72
N LYS A 37 -6.24 2.50 4.78
CA LYS A 37 -6.34 1.48 3.74
C LYS A 37 -6.05 0.08 4.30
N ASN A 38 -6.62 -0.97 3.71
CA ASN A 38 -6.35 -2.35 4.13
C ASN A 38 -5.18 -2.91 3.32
N ALA A 39 -4.10 -3.31 4.01
CA ALA A 39 -2.92 -3.86 3.37
C ALA A 39 -3.17 -5.22 2.71
N GLU A 40 -4.06 -6.05 3.27
CA GLU A 40 -4.43 -7.35 2.71
C GLU A 40 -5.24 -7.20 1.42
N LEU A 41 -6.16 -6.22 1.37
CA LEU A 41 -6.83 -5.88 0.11
C LEU A 41 -5.83 -5.39 -0.93
N GLY A 42 -4.86 -4.56 -0.54
CA GLY A 42 -3.78 -4.13 -1.43
C GLY A 42 -2.97 -5.31 -1.96
N LEU A 43 -2.63 -6.28 -1.10
CA LEU A 43 -1.94 -7.51 -1.48
C LEU A 43 -2.75 -8.33 -2.49
N MET A 44 -4.04 -8.54 -2.21
CA MET A 44 -4.95 -9.27 -3.08
C MET A 44 -5.07 -8.60 -4.45
N LEU A 45 -5.15 -7.26 -4.48
CA LEU A 45 -5.14 -6.49 -5.72
C LEU A 45 -3.81 -6.62 -6.47
N SER A 46 -2.66 -6.65 -5.79
CA SER A 46 -1.36 -6.86 -6.45
C SER A 46 -1.27 -8.24 -7.11
N ILE A 47 -1.82 -9.28 -6.47
CA ILE A 47 -1.81 -10.64 -7.01
C ILE A 47 -2.73 -10.76 -8.23
N ILE A 48 -3.96 -10.24 -8.16
CA ILE A 48 -4.96 -10.45 -9.22
C ILE A 48 -4.82 -9.41 -10.35
N LEU A 49 -4.55 -8.15 -10.00
CA LEU A 49 -4.62 -6.99 -10.91
C LEU A 49 -3.36 -6.09 -10.85
N GLY A 50 -2.27 -6.56 -10.25
CA GLY A 50 -1.06 -5.77 -10.06
C GLY A 50 -0.31 -5.48 -11.36
N SER A 51 -0.46 -6.31 -12.38
CA SER A 51 0.08 -6.07 -13.73
C SER A 51 -0.61 -4.88 -14.42
N CYS A 52 -1.91 -4.68 -14.18
CA CYS A 52 -2.67 -3.51 -14.64
C CYS A 52 -2.45 -2.25 -13.78
N GLY A 53 -1.72 -2.35 -12.67
CA GLY A 53 -1.44 -1.23 -11.76
C GLY A 53 -2.58 -0.83 -10.81
N VAL A 54 -3.65 -1.64 -10.72
CA VAL A 54 -4.80 -1.38 -9.84
C VAL A 54 -4.39 -1.29 -8.36
N ASP A 55 -3.40 -2.08 -7.98
CA ASP A 55 -2.79 -2.06 -6.65
C ASP A 55 -2.11 -0.72 -6.31
N ARG A 56 -1.46 -0.10 -7.30
CA ARG A 56 -0.82 1.23 -7.17
C ARG A 56 -1.87 2.33 -7.04
N PHE A 57 -2.94 2.27 -7.84
CA PHE A 57 -4.08 3.17 -7.66
C PHE A 57 -4.73 3.01 -6.28
N TYR A 58 -4.93 1.77 -5.82
CA TYR A 58 -5.46 1.50 -4.49
C TYR A 58 -4.54 2.06 -3.41
N LYS A 59 -3.22 1.87 -3.51
CA LYS A 59 -2.25 2.45 -2.56
C LYS A 59 -2.25 3.99 -2.60
N GLY A 60 -2.44 4.59 -3.77
CA GLY A 60 -2.42 6.04 -4.00
C GLY A 60 -1.25 6.52 -4.86
N ASP A 61 -0.41 5.60 -5.34
CA ASP A 61 0.72 5.86 -6.24
C ASP A 61 0.22 5.89 -7.70
N TRP A 62 -0.65 6.84 -8.04
CA TRP A 62 -1.34 6.87 -9.33
C TRP A 62 -0.38 6.95 -10.53
N LEU A 63 0.75 7.65 -10.39
CA LEU A 63 1.76 7.76 -11.44
C LEU A 63 2.34 6.40 -11.82
N LEU A 64 2.71 5.59 -10.82
CA LEU A 64 3.21 4.22 -11.04
C LEU A 64 2.11 3.31 -11.59
N GLY A 65 0.86 3.52 -11.20
CA GLY A 65 -0.30 2.84 -11.80
C GLY A 65 -0.42 3.12 -13.30
N CYS A 66 -0.34 4.39 -13.70
CA CYS A 66 -0.39 4.80 -15.10
C CYS A 66 0.78 4.24 -15.91
N VAL A 67 2.00 4.23 -15.35
CA VAL A 67 3.18 3.66 -16.01
C VAL A 67 2.99 2.16 -16.26
N LYS A 68 2.51 1.40 -15.27
CA LYS A 68 2.22 -0.04 -15.45
C LYS A 68 1.18 -0.27 -16.54
N LEU A 69 0.10 0.51 -16.55
CA LEU A 69 -0.96 0.39 -17.55
C LEU A 69 -0.44 0.70 -18.97
N LEU A 70 0.38 1.74 -19.11
CA LEU A 70 1.00 2.10 -20.38
C LEU A 70 1.94 0.99 -20.88
N LEU A 71 2.81 0.46 -20.01
CA LEU A 71 3.70 -0.65 -20.37
C LEU A 71 2.91 -1.88 -20.83
N LEU A 72 1.82 -2.23 -20.13
CA LEU A 72 0.94 -3.32 -20.53
C LEU A 72 0.30 -3.07 -21.90
N PHE A 73 -0.17 -1.84 -22.15
CA PHE A 73 -0.80 -1.47 -23.42
C PHE A 73 0.20 -1.52 -24.59
N LEU A 74 1.40 -0.98 -24.42
CA LEU A 74 2.47 -1.06 -25.41
C LEU A 74 2.83 -2.52 -25.71
N TYR A 75 2.95 -3.35 -24.68
CA TYR A 75 3.23 -4.78 -24.85
C TYR A 75 2.15 -5.47 -25.71
N VAL A 76 0.87 -5.20 -25.45
CA VAL A 76 -0.25 -5.77 -26.21
C VAL A 76 -0.28 -5.27 -27.66
N ILE A 77 0.01 -3.98 -27.91
CA ILE A 77 0.00 -3.40 -29.26
C ILE A 77 1.15 -3.91 -30.11
N PHE A 78 2.37 -3.85 -29.58
CA PHE A 78 3.57 -4.15 -30.35
C PHE A 78 3.86 -5.65 -30.43
N ASN A 79 3.15 -6.47 -29.64
CA ASN A 79 3.27 -7.92 -29.58
C ASN A 79 4.74 -8.39 -29.60
N THR A 80 5.56 -7.67 -28.83
CA THR A 80 7.01 -7.85 -28.84
C THR A 80 7.36 -9.19 -28.20
N PRO A 81 8.18 -10.04 -28.85
CA PRO A 81 8.61 -11.29 -28.26
C PRO A 81 9.42 -11.00 -26.99
N ILE A 82 8.99 -11.58 -25.85
CA ILE A 82 9.73 -11.51 -24.60
C ILE A 82 10.72 -12.68 -24.58
N ASP A 83 12.01 -12.38 -24.49
CA ASP A 83 13.04 -13.38 -24.26
C ASP A 83 13.02 -13.90 -22.81
N VAL A 84 13.56 -15.09 -22.60
CA VAL A 84 13.52 -15.79 -21.31
C VAL A 84 14.09 -14.94 -20.17
N ILE A 85 15.13 -14.14 -20.43
CA ILE A 85 15.75 -13.28 -19.41
C ILE A 85 14.77 -12.18 -19.00
N CYS A 86 14.11 -11.52 -19.95
CA CYS A 86 13.09 -10.52 -19.65
C CYS A 86 11.92 -11.09 -18.83
N VAL A 87 11.49 -12.33 -19.09
CA VAL A 87 10.46 -12.99 -18.27
C VAL A 87 10.89 -13.07 -16.79
N PHE A 88 12.11 -13.52 -16.53
CA PHE A 88 12.62 -13.62 -15.15
C PHE A 88 12.72 -12.26 -14.46
N VAL A 89 13.18 -11.23 -15.19
CA VAL A 89 13.26 -9.86 -14.65
C VAL A 89 11.88 -9.32 -14.30
N VAL A 90 10.89 -9.50 -15.18
CA VAL A 90 9.51 -9.06 -14.95
C VAL A 90 8.89 -9.79 -13.76
N LEU A 91 9.10 -11.11 -13.63
CA LEU A 91 8.64 -11.90 -12.49
C LEU A 91 9.27 -11.44 -11.17
N PHE A 92 10.58 -11.22 -11.17
CA PHE A 92 11.28 -10.72 -9.99
C PHE A 92 10.77 -9.35 -9.56
N TRP A 93 10.61 -8.43 -10.52
CA TRP A 93 10.04 -7.11 -10.27
C TRP A 93 8.61 -7.21 -9.74
N TYR A 94 7.77 -8.07 -10.34
CA TYR A 94 6.39 -8.28 -9.91
C TYR A 94 6.29 -8.76 -8.46
N ILE A 95 7.14 -9.73 -8.06
CA ILE A 95 7.20 -10.21 -6.68
C ILE A 95 7.64 -9.08 -5.72
N ALA A 96 8.70 -8.34 -6.08
CA ALA A 96 9.14 -7.20 -5.29
C ALA A 96 8.03 -6.12 -5.16
N ASP A 97 7.28 -5.89 -6.23
CA ASP A 97 6.19 -4.92 -6.28
C ASP A 97 5.06 -5.26 -5.30
N ILE A 98 4.67 -6.53 -5.21
CA ILE A 98 3.70 -7.04 -4.22
C ILE A 98 4.12 -6.65 -2.79
N PHE A 99 5.38 -6.91 -2.42
CA PHE A 99 5.90 -6.55 -1.10
C PHE A 99 5.92 -5.03 -0.89
N LEU A 100 6.31 -4.26 -1.90
CA LEU A 100 6.33 -2.80 -1.85
C LEU A 100 4.93 -2.20 -1.65
N VAL A 101 3.89 -2.80 -2.21
CA VAL A 101 2.50 -2.37 -1.98
C VAL A 101 2.07 -2.71 -0.57
N PHE A 102 2.24 -3.96 -0.13
CA PHE A 102 1.82 -4.41 1.19
C PHE A 102 2.46 -3.59 2.32
N PHE A 103 3.80 -3.49 2.33
CA PHE A 103 4.51 -2.72 3.34
C PHE A 103 4.31 -1.20 3.17
N GLY A 104 4.15 -0.74 1.93
CA GLY A 104 3.86 0.65 1.62
C GLY A 104 2.56 1.13 2.27
N ILE A 105 1.47 0.38 2.11
CA ILE A 105 0.16 0.72 2.71
C ILE A 105 0.26 0.81 4.23
N LYS A 106 0.94 -0.14 4.89
CA LYS A 106 1.13 -0.10 6.35
C LYS A 106 1.93 1.12 6.79
N LYS A 107 2.99 1.47 6.05
CA LYS A 107 3.82 2.65 6.30
C LYS A 107 3.02 3.95 6.13
N ASP A 108 2.18 4.04 5.12
CA ASP A 108 1.38 5.24 4.84
C ASP A 108 0.24 5.41 5.86
N ASN A 109 -0.40 4.32 6.28
CA ASN A 109 -1.36 4.33 7.39
C ASN A 109 -0.71 4.82 8.68
N PHE A 110 0.48 4.32 9.02
CA PHE A 110 1.22 4.78 10.20
C PHE A 110 1.51 6.29 10.14
N LYS A 111 1.97 6.81 8.99
CA LYS A 111 2.23 8.24 8.82
C LYS A 111 0.97 9.09 9.01
N LYS A 112 -0.18 8.64 8.50
CA LYS A 112 -1.47 9.33 8.68
C LYS A 112 -1.86 9.41 10.15
N ILE A 113 -1.71 8.32 10.89
CA ILE A 113 -2.01 8.28 12.33
C ILE A 113 -1.09 9.26 13.09
N ILE A 114 0.22 9.21 12.84
CA ILE A 114 1.17 10.13 13.48
C ILE A 114 0.91 11.59 13.13
N GLY A 115 0.64 11.90 11.86
CA GLY A 115 0.30 13.25 11.41
C GLY A 115 -0.93 13.78 12.15
N PHE A 116 -1.99 12.98 12.19
CA PHE A 116 -3.22 13.31 12.91
C PHE A 116 -2.98 13.57 14.41
N MET A 117 -2.08 12.81 15.04
CA MET A 117 -1.74 13.00 16.46
C MET A 117 -0.88 14.27 16.71
N LYS A 118 -0.12 14.74 15.71
CA LYS A 118 0.78 15.90 15.81
C LYS A 118 0.16 17.24 15.46
N GLU A 119 -0.97 17.28 14.75
CA GLU A 119 -1.70 18.51 14.42
C GLU A 119 -2.43 19.10 15.66
N SER A 120 -1.75 19.17 16.81
CA SER A 120 -2.27 19.66 18.09
C SER A 120 -1.26 20.54 18.80
#